data_AF-A0A818I975-F1
#
_entry.id   AF-A0A818I975-F1
#
_cell.length_a   1.000
_cell.length_b   1.000
_cell.length_c   1.000
_cell.angle_alpha   90.00
_cell.angle_beta   90.00
_cell.angle_gamma   90.00
#
_symmetry.space_group_name_H-M   'P 1'
#
loop_
_entity.id
_entity.type
_entity.pdbx_description
1 polymer ?
#
loop_
_entity_poly.entity_id
_entity_poly.type
_entity_poly.pdbx_seq_one_letter_code
_entity_poly.pdbx_strand_id
1 'polypeptide(L)'
;MIHEMNEPIFCYLVHKFSLQKNSISSETKEFECHCTASVNLGTRKPIGKIKVVILSLHRVITLSDNLLQVLNSDNLQFISNIKLKNIITFAVSNQFKQGASIDMCVSTKRNKLQIYRLDRMNINLIYEISVHDPLISIGIDECGILACSKTAYFAYRPTMNNDRRSTGSLQTIFTLQDPSIVACFTFIKP
;
A
#
# COMPACT_ATOMS: atom_id res chain seq x y z
N MET A 1 38.11 -26.49 3.47
CA MET A 1 36.97 -26.02 4.29
C MET A 1 36.39 -24.83 3.55
N ILE A 2 35.23 -25.03 2.93
CA ILE A 2 34.60 -24.11 1.99
C ILE A 2 34.00 -22.96 2.80
N HIS A 3 34.54 -21.74 2.67
CA HIS A 3 33.79 -20.55 3.06
C HIS A 3 32.80 -20.27 1.94
N GLU A 4 31.54 -20.63 2.17
CA GLU A 4 30.41 -20.19 1.35
C GLU A 4 30.45 -18.66 1.26
N MET A 5 30.74 -18.15 0.07
CA MET A 5 30.48 -16.76 -0.27
C MET A 5 28.96 -16.57 -0.21
N ASN A 6 28.51 -15.93 0.87
CA ASN A 6 27.14 -15.47 1.04
C ASN A 6 26.67 -14.78 -0.24
N GLU A 7 25.54 -15.24 -0.78
CA GLU A 7 24.85 -14.61 -1.90
C GLU A 7 24.80 -13.09 -1.74
N PRO A 8 24.93 -12.30 -2.82
CA PRO A 8 24.75 -10.86 -2.72
C PRO A 8 23.35 -10.57 -2.19
N ILE A 9 23.27 -10.07 -0.95
CA ILE A 9 22.04 -9.52 -0.41
C ILE A 9 21.80 -8.24 -1.20
N PHE A 10 20.98 -8.32 -2.25
CA PHE A 10 20.49 -7.13 -2.93
C PHE A 10 19.76 -6.28 -1.89
N CYS A 11 20.29 -5.10 -1.61
CA CYS A 11 19.78 -4.19 -0.60
C CYS A 11 19.01 -3.08 -1.31
N TYR A 12 17.70 -2.99 -1.08
CA TYR A 12 16.91 -1.90 -1.64
C TYR A 12 16.83 -0.76 -0.63
N LEU A 13 17.33 0.39 -1.06
CA LEU A 13 17.45 1.61 -0.27
C LEU A 13 16.29 2.55 -0.59
N VAL A 14 15.62 3.04 0.44
CA VAL A 14 14.71 4.18 0.32
C VAL A 14 15.47 5.42 0.77
N HIS A 15 15.62 6.39 -0.12
CA HIS A 15 16.25 7.67 0.19
C HIS A 15 15.18 8.75 0.35
N LYS A 16 15.31 9.58 1.39
CA LYS A 16 14.51 10.78 1.57
C LYS A 16 15.35 12.01 1.26
N PHE A 17 14.90 12.84 0.32
CA PHE A 17 15.58 14.07 -0.03
C PHE A 17 14.83 15.30 0.48
N SER A 18 15.55 16.30 0.95
CA SER A 18 15.03 17.64 1.23
C SER A 18 15.52 18.60 0.15
N LEU A 19 14.60 19.39 -0.39
CA LEU A 19 14.89 20.44 -1.36
C LEU A 19 14.86 21.78 -0.62
N GLN A 20 16.00 22.44 -0.54
CA GLN A 20 16.10 23.78 0.02
C GLN A 20 16.35 24.79 -1.10
N LYS A 21 15.61 25.90 -1.07
CA LYS A 21 15.79 26.99 -2.02
C LYS A 21 16.89 27.90 -1.48
N ASN A 22 18.00 28.02 -2.21
CA ASN A 22 18.99 29.05 -1.91
C ASN A 22 18.47 30.39 -2.42
N SER A 23 18.21 31.34 -1.52
CA SER A 23 17.93 32.73 -1.87
C SER A 23 19.24 33.52 -1.95
N ILE A 24 20.07 33.21 -2.94
CA ILE A 24 21.20 34.08 -3.30
C ILE A 24 20.74 34.92 -4.48
N SER A 25 20.90 36.24 -4.36
CA SER A 25 20.47 37.25 -5.31
C SER A 25 21.10 37.06 -6.70
N SER A 26 20.45 36.29 -7.57
CA SER A 26 20.55 36.37 -9.03
C SER A 26 19.39 35.58 -9.65
N GLU A 27 19.09 35.82 -10.92
CA GLU A 27 17.89 35.35 -11.64
C GLU A 27 17.76 33.82 -11.78
N THR A 28 18.67 33.03 -11.22
CA THR A 28 18.64 31.56 -11.20
C THR A 28 18.29 31.03 -9.81
N LYS A 29 17.12 30.38 -9.68
CA LYS A 29 16.74 29.65 -8.47
C LYS A 29 17.56 28.37 -8.37
N GLU A 30 18.61 28.37 -7.56
CA GLU A 30 19.34 27.15 -7.23
C GLU A 30 18.63 26.39 -6.11
N PHE A 31 18.42 25.10 -6.33
CA PHE A 31 17.88 24.18 -5.33
C PHE A 31 18.98 23.21 -4.92
N GLU A 32 19.23 23.13 -3.63
CA GLU A 32 20.09 22.08 -3.09
C GLU A 32 19.25 20.88 -2.67
N CYS A 33 19.75 19.68 -2.98
CA CYS A 33 19.10 18.42 -2.66
C CYS A 33 19.98 17.65 -1.68
N HIS A 34 19.48 17.46 -0.46
CA HIS A 34 20.22 16.77 0.61
C HIS A 34 19.53 15.46 0.98
N CYS A 35 20.27 14.34 1.00
CA CYS A 35 19.75 13.07 1.51
C CYS A 35 19.65 13.14 3.04
N THR A 36 18.43 13.06 3.55
CA THR A 36 18.10 13.24 4.98
C THR A 36 17.91 11.94 5.74
N ALA A 37 17.57 10.84 5.05
CA ALA A 37 17.45 9.52 5.65
C ALA A 37 17.65 8.44 4.57
N SER A 38 18.19 7.30 4.99
CA SER A 38 18.30 6.10 4.17
C SER A 38 18.01 4.87 5.01
N VAL A 39 17.24 3.93 4.48
CA VAL A 39 16.99 2.65 5.13
C VAL A 39 17.12 1.49 4.15
N ASN A 40 17.73 0.40 4.62
CA ASN A 40 17.78 -0.87 3.91
C ASN A 40 16.55 -1.71 4.28
N LEU A 41 15.75 -2.10 3.30
CA LEU A 41 14.55 -2.92 3.51
C LEU A 41 14.84 -4.37 3.92
N GLY A 42 16.06 -4.87 3.66
CA GLY A 42 16.46 -6.24 3.95
C GLY A 42 15.74 -7.29 3.10
N THR A 43 15.28 -6.92 1.90
CA THR A 43 14.55 -7.79 0.97
C THR A 43 15.37 -8.11 -0.26
N ARG A 44 15.25 -9.34 -0.78
CA ARG A 44 16.07 -9.82 -1.91
C ARG A 44 15.61 -9.27 -3.26
N LYS A 45 14.33 -8.90 -3.35
CA LYS A 45 13.67 -8.43 -4.58
C LYS A 45 13.41 -6.94 -4.54
N PRO A 46 13.39 -6.26 -5.71
CA PRO A 46 13.15 -4.84 -5.75
C PRO A 46 11.79 -4.45 -5.18
N ILE A 47 11.68 -3.19 -4.79
CA ILE A 47 10.41 -2.58 -4.40
C ILE A 47 9.49 -2.63 -5.61
N GLY A 48 8.45 -3.47 -5.53
CA GLY A 48 7.44 -3.58 -6.58
C GLY A 48 6.39 -2.47 -6.48
N LYS A 49 6.18 -1.92 -5.28
CA LYS A 49 5.23 -0.82 -5.05
C LYS A 49 5.60 -0.01 -3.82
N ILE A 50 5.47 1.30 -3.93
CA ILE A 50 5.66 2.25 -2.82
C ILE A 50 4.49 3.23 -2.79
N LYS A 51 4.02 3.56 -1.58
CA LYS A 51 3.03 4.62 -1.34
C LYS A 51 3.44 5.43 -0.13
N VAL A 52 3.28 6.74 -0.23
CA VAL A 52 3.55 7.66 0.87
C VAL A 52 2.22 8.23 1.35
N VAL A 53 1.96 8.12 2.64
CA VAL A 53 0.78 8.65 3.31
C VAL A 53 1.22 9.76 4.25
N ILE A 54 1.36 10.96 3.70
CA ILE A 54 1.95 12.11 4.40
C ILE A 54 0.92 12.78 5.31
N LEU A 55 -0.29 13.03 4.81
CA LEU A 55 -1.24 13.96 5.43
C LEU A 55 -1.82 13.52 6.78
N SER A 56 -1.87 12.22 7.12
CA SER A 56 -2.45 11.73 8.38
C SER A 56 -1.47 11.00 9.28
N LEU A 57 -0.66 10.13 8.70
CA LEU A 57 0.12 9.17 9.45
C LEU A 57 1.62 9.37 9.33
N HIS A 58 2.12 10.20 8.39
CA HIS A 58 3.55 10.33 8.13
C HIS A 58 4.21 8.96 7.92
N ARG A 59 3.71 8.21 6.93
CA ARG A 59 4.16 6.83 6.65
C ARG A 59 4.63 6.64 5.22
N VAL A 60 5.63 5.79 5.05
CA VAL A 60 6.01 5.20 3.77
C VAL A 60 5.67 3.71 3.84
N ILE A 61 4.84 3.24 2.92
CA ILE A 61 4.43 1.83 2.83
C ILE A 61 5.13 1.25 1.60
N THR A 62 5.91 0.19 1.81
CA THR A 62 6.69 -0.47 0.77
C THR A 62 6.27 -1.91 0.62
N LEU A 63 6.15 -2.38 -0.62
CA LEU A 63 5.99 -3.79 -0.95
C LEU A 63 7.22 -4.27 -1.73
N SER A 64 7.96 -5.19 -1.13
CA SER A 64 9.11 -5.85 -1.75
C SER A 64 9.15 -7.31 -1.32
N ASP A 65 9.51 -8.22 -2.21
CA ASP A 65 9.53 -9.67 -1.95
C ASP A 65 8.26 -10.25 -1.28
N ASN A 66 7.09 -9.74 -1.67
CA ASN A 66 5.79 -10.09 -1.07
C ASN A 66 5.66 -9.76 0.42
N LEU A 67 6.48 -8.84 0.89
CA LEU A 67 6.49 -8.31 2.22
C LEU A 67 6.10 -6.84 2.17
N LEU A 68 5.00 -6.51 2.84
CA LEU A 68 4.58 -5.14 3.07
C LEU A 68 5.14 -4.68 4.40
N GLN A 69 5.90 -3.59 4.37
CA GLN A 69 6.51 -2.94 5.52
C GLN A 69 6.04 -1.49 5.59
N VAL A 70 5.92 -0.98 6.81
CA VAL A 70 5.56 0.42 7.07
C VAL A 70 6.71 1.11 7.79
N LEU A 71 7.12 2.24 7.25
CA LEU A 71 8.18 3.10 7.75
C LEU A 71 7.59 4.44 8.19
N ASN A 72 8.22 5.07 9.16
CA ASN A 72 7.96 6.49 9.44
C ASN A 72 8.56 7.35 8.31
N SER A 73 7.81 8.30 7.76
CA SER A 73 8.29 9.16 6.66
C SER A 73 9.35 10.18 7.08
N ASP A 74 9.49 10.43 8.38
CA ASP A 74 10.40 11.44 8.91
C ASP A 74 11.83 10.94 8.92
N ASN A 75 12.03 9.71 9.42
CA ASN A 75 13.34 9.11 9.66
C ASN A 75 13.53 7.73 8.99
N LEU A 76 12.54 7.24 8.25
CA LEU A 76 12.54 5.91 7.60
C LEU A 76 12.75 4.72 8.55
N GLN A 77 12.46 4.88 9.84
CA GLN A 77 12.49 3.76 10.78
C GLN A 77 11.29 2.82 10.60
N PHE A 78 11.53 1.52 10.73
CA PHE A 78 10.47 0.52 10.70
C PHE A 78 9.52 0.66 11.88
N ILE A 79 8.24 0.50 11.60
CA ILE A 79 7.22 0.34 12.62
C ILE A 79 7.07 -1.17 12.86
N SER A 80 7.75 -1.66 13.89
CA SER A 80 8.05 -3.08 14.11
C SER A 80 6.82 -4.00 14.17
N ASN A 81 5.67 -3.48 14.56
CA ASN A 81 4.41 -4.22 14.65
C ASN A 81 3.57 -4.19 13.35
N ILE A 82 4.03 -3.55 12.28
CA ILE A 82 3.27 -3.41 11.03
C ILE A 82 4.04 -4.03 9.87
N LYS A 83 3.91 -5.36 9.76
CA LYS A 83 4.54 -6.17 8.72
C LYS A 83 3.56 -7.24 8.23
N LEU A 84 3.22 -7.22 6.94
CA LEU A 84 2.35 -8.22 6.33
C LEU A 84 3.13 -9.08 5.32
N LYS A 85 2.91 -10.39 5.35
CA LYS A 85 3.58 -11.36 4.47
C LYS A 85 2.62 -11.85 3.38
N ASN A 86 3.21 -12.39 2.31
CA ASN A 86 2.50 -12.96 1.16
C ASN A 86 1.61 -11.96 0.41
N ILE A 87 1.98 -10.68 0.43
CA ILE A 87 1.24 -9.62 -0.27
C ILE A 87 1.68 -9.56 -1.74
N ILE A 88 0.72 -9.48 -2.67
CA ILE A 88 0.97 -9.36 -4.11
C ILE A 88 0.89 -7.91 -4.56
N THR A 89 -0.13 -7.20 -4.09
CA THR A 89 -0.35 -5.78 -4.38
C THR A 89 -1.14 -5.16 -3.24
N PHE A 90 -1.07 -3.84 -3.12
CA PHE A 90 -1.83 -3.10 -2.12
C PHE A 90 -2.30 -1.75 -2.66
N ALA A 91 -3.34 -1.20 -2.06
CA ALA A 91 -3.85 0.14 -2.31
C ALA A 91 -4.18 0.80 -0.97
N VAL A 92 -4.08 2.11 -0.91
CA VAL A 92 -4.35 2.90 0.30
C VAL A 92 -5.40 3.93 -0.04
N SER A 93 -6.41 4.07 0.81
CA SER A 93 -7.41 5.12 0.63
C SER A 93 -6.80 6.48 0.92
N ASN A 94 -7.11 7.45 0.07
CA ASN A 94 -6.73 8.84 0.28
C ASN A 94 -7.61 9.54 1.33
N GLN A 95 -8.70 8.89 1.76
CA GLN A 95 -9.62 9.47 2.71
C GLN A 95 -9.33 9.06 4.15
N PHE A 96 -9.43 10.04 5.04
CA PHE A 96 -9.31 9.82 6.48
C PHE A 96 -10.62 9.27 7.02
N LYS A 97 -10.50 8.23 7.85
CA LYS A 97 -11.60 7.82 8.73
C LYS A 97 -11.45 8.54 10.07
N GLN A 98 -12.51 8.52 10.88
CA GLN A 98 -12.48 9.06 12.24
C GLN A 98 -11.23 8.55 13.00
N GLY A 99 -10.55 9.44 13.72
CA GLY A 99 -9.36 9.09 14.51
C GLY A 99 -8.03 9.01 13.75
N ALA A 100 -7.89 9.73 12.62
CA ALA A 100 -6.65 9.79 11.83
C ALA A 100 -6.13 8.42 11.35
N SER A 101 -7.05 7.51 11.04
CA SER A 101 -6.75 6.20 10.45
C SER A 101 -7.05 6.19 8.95
N ILE A 102 -6.38 5.28 8.24
CA ILE A 102 -6.61 5.05 6.82
C ILE A 102 -6.97 3.58 6.58
N ASP A 103 -7.84 3.33 5.61
CA ASP A 103 -8.10 1.98 5.15
C ASP A 103 -7.11 1.62 4.03
N MET A 104 -6.52 0.43 4.11
CA MET A 104 -5.59 -0.14 3.15
C MET A 104 -6.14 -1.48 2.67
N CYS A 105 -6.16 -1.68 1.37
CA CYS A 105 -6.57 -2.92 0.75
C CYS A 105 -5.35 -3.70 0.26
N VAL A 106 -5.28 -5.00 0.53
CA VAL A 106 -4.17 -5.86 0.09
C VAL A 106 -4.70 -7.13 -0.57
N SER A 107 -4.03 -7.58 -1.62
CA SER A 107 -4.23 -8.93 -2.16
C SER A 107 -3.08 -9.83 -1.75
N THR A 108 -3.40 -11.06 -1.38
CA THR A 108 -2.42 -12.05 -0.91
C THR A 108 -2.22 -13.18 -1.91
N LYS A 109 -1.10 -13.89 -1.80
CA LYS A 109 -0.81 -15.14 -2.55
C LYS A 109 -1.81 -16.27 -2.31
N ARG A 110 -2.66 -16.16 -1.29
CA ARG A 110 -3.69 -17.15 -0.95
C ARG A 110 -5.05 -16.78 -1.56
N ASN A 111 -5.04 -15.97 -2.62
CA ASN A 111 -6.23 -15.46 -3.30
C ASN A 111 -7.21 -14.85 -2.30
N LYS A 112 -6.71 -13.98 -1.43
CA LYS A 112 -7.54 -13.20 -0.51
C LYS A 112 -7.42 -11.71 -0.78
N LEU A 113 -8.54 -11.02 -0.72
CA LEU A 113 -8.61 -9.57 -0.60
C LEU A 113 -8.87 -9.23 0.87
N GLN A 114 -7.94 -8.50 1.48
CA GLN A 114 -8.02 -8.10 2.87
C GLN A 114 -8.05 -6.57 2.97
N ILE A 115 -8.90 -6.05 3.83
CA ILE A 115 -8.94 -4.62 4.16
C ILE A 115 -8.45 -4.47 5.58
N TYR A 116 -7.40 -3.67 5.74
CA TYR A 116 -6.82 -3.30 7.00
C TYR A 116 -7.12 -1.84 7.31
N ARG A 117 -7.34 -1.53 8.59
CA ARG A 117 -7.26 -0.16 9.11
C ARG A 117 -5.88 0.04 9.69
N LEU A 118 -5.16 1.01 9.14
CA LEU A 118 -3.87 1.46 9.62
C LEU A 118 -4.06 2.74 10.43
N ASP A 119 -3.62 2.71 11.68
CA ASP A 119 -3.48 3.90 12.50
C ASP A 119 -1.99 4.20 12.75
N ARG A 120 -1.69 5.12 13.67
CA ARG A 120 -0.30 5.52 13.95
C ARG A 120 0.57 4.35 14.44
N MET A 121 -0.02 3.44 15.20
CA MET A 121 0.70 2.39 15.91
C MET A 121 0.35 1.01 15.40
N ASN A 122 -0.89 0.76 14.96
CA ASN A 122 -1.41 -0.57 14.73
C ASN A 122 -1.99 -0.73 13.33
N ILE A 123 -2.10 -1.99 12.94
CA ILE A 123 -2.81 -2.42 11.74
C ILE A 123 -3.83 -3.49 12.12
N ASN A 124 -5.10 -3.24 11.82
CA ASN A 124 -6.21 -4.10 12.21
C ASN A 124 -6.93 -4.63 10.98
N LEU A 125 -7.11 -5.95 10.88
CA LEU A 125 -7.90 -6.54 9.80
C LEU A 125 -9.38 -6.21 10.04
N ILE A 126 -10.03 -5.62 9.04
CA ILE A 126 -11.45 -5.25 9.09
C ILE A 126 -12.30 -6.21 8.27
N TYR A 127 -11.84 -6.53 7.05
CA TYR A 127 -12.56 -7.41 6.13
C TYR A 127 -11.59 -8.38 5.46
N GLU A 128 -12.07 -9.58 5.17
CA GLU A 128 -11.36 -10.56 4.36
C GLU A 128 -12.37 -11.29 3.48
N ILE A 129 -12.07 -11.40 2.18
CA ILE A 129 -12.82 -12.25 1.26
C ILE A 129 -11.86 -13.09 0.43
N SER A 130 -12.30 -14.29 0.08
CA SER A 130 -11.64 -15.13 -0.93
C SER A 130 -11.99 -14.61 -2.32
N VAL A 131 -10.99 -14.55 -3.19
CA VAL A 131 -11.12 -14.24 -4.60
C VAL A 131 -10.69 -15.47 -5.41
N HIS A 132 -11.17 -15.60 -6.64
CA HIS A 132 -10.83 -16.76 -7.47
C HIS A 132 -9.34 -16.77 -7.84
N ASP A 133 -8.81 -15.59 -8.18
CA ASP A 133 -7.44 -15.41 -8.67
C ASP A 133 -6.71 -14.31 -7.90
N PRO A 134 -5.36 -14.35 -7.85
CA PRO A 134 -4.56 -13.26 -7.33
C PRO A 134 -4.89 -11.93 -8.02
N LEU A 135 -5.14 -10.89 -7.24
CA LEU A 135 -5.39 -9.56 -7.79
C LEU A 135 -4.04 -8.89 -8.10
N ILE A 136 -3.91 -8.40 -9.32
CA ILE A 136 -2.70 -7.75 -9.82
C ILE A 136 -2.74 -6.23 -9.57
N SER A 137 -3.94 -5.65 -9.56
CA SER A 137 -4.16 -4.24 -9.22
C SER A 137 -5.40 -4.06 -8.36
N ILE A 138 -5.33 -3.06 -7.49
CA ILE A 138 -6.40 -2.68 -6.57
C ILE A 138 -6.41 -1.15 -6.50
N GLY A 139 -7.60 -0.57 -6.48
CA GLY A 139 -7.92 0.79 -6.09
C GLY A 139 -8.94 0.76 -4.95
N ILE A 140 -8.84 1.71 -4.03
CA ILE A 140 -9.78 1.86 -2.92
C ILE A 140 -10.09 3.34 -2.74
N ASP A 141 -11.36 3.66 -2.56
CA ASP A 141 -11.84 4.96 -2.17
C ASP A 141 -13.00 4.83 -1.17
N GLU A 142 -13.79 5.89 -1.00
CA GLU A 142 -14.96 5.90 -0.12
C GLU A 142 -16.16 5.11 -0.66
N CYS A 143 -16.24 4.96 -1.98
CA CYS A 143 -17.37 4.34 -2.67
C CYS A 143 -17.20 2.82 -2.72
N GLY A 144 -15.96 2.34 -2.71
CA GLY A 144 -15.65 0.93 -2.60
C GLY A 144 -14.23 0.59 -3.02
N ILE A 145 -14.09 -0.64 -3.50
CA ILE A 145 -12.83 -1.21 -3.98
C ILE A 145 -13.04 -1.66 -5.41
N LEU A 146 -12.07 -1.33 -6.25
CA LEU A 146 -11.96 -1.83 -7.60
C LEU A 146 -10.71 -2.70 -7.65
N ALA A 147 -10.82 -3.89 -8.23
CA ALA A 147 -9.68 -4.78 -8.35
C ALA A 147 -9.71 -5.52 -9.67
N CYS A 148 -8.55 -5.95 -10.14
CA CYS A 148 -8.44 -6.84 -11.29
C CYS A 148 -7.50 -8.00 -11.01
N SER A 149 -7.84 -9.16 -11.54
CA SER A 149 -6.97 -10.32 -11.70
C SER A 149 -6.53 -10.43 -13.17
N LYS A 150 -5.87 -11.54 -13.52
CA LYS A 150 -5.58 -11.87 -14.93
C LYS A 150 -6.83 -12.20 -15.76
N THR A 151 -7.92 -12.55 -15.10
CA THR A 151 -9.11 -13.19 -15.70
C THR A 151 -10.37 -12.37 -15.52
N ALA A 152 -10.39 -11.41 -14.59
CA ALA A 152 -11.60 -10.69 -14.24
C ALA A 152 -11.33 -9.32 -13.59
N TYR A 153 -12.34 -8.46 -13.67
CA TYR A 153 -12.47 -7.22 -12.92
C TYR A 153 -13.56 -7.37 -11.85
N PHE A 154 -13.33 -6.77 -10.69
CA PHE A 154 -14.20 -6.85 -9.53
C PHE A 154 -14.46 -5.46 -8.96
N ALA A 155 -15.70 -5.21 -8.54
CA ALA A 155 -16.02 -4.11 -7.65
C ALA A 155 -16.65 -4.63 -6.37
N TYR A 156 -16.13 -4.16 -5.24
CA TYR A 156 -16.62 -4.48 -3.91
C TYR A 156 -17.07 -3.22 -3.19
N ARG A 157 -18.14 -3.31 -2.43
CA ARG A 157 -18.58 -2.26 -1.50
C ARG A 157 -18.60 -2.81 -0.08
N PRO A 158 -17.93 -2.17 0.89
CA PRO A 158 -18.12 -2.50 2.29
C PRO A 158 -19.57 -2.23 2.68
N THR A 159 -20.26 -3.22 3.24
CA THR A 159 -21.58 -3.02 3.84
C THR A 159 -21.41 -2.73 5.32
N MET A 160 -22.09 -1.69 5.80
CA MET A 160 -22.17 -1.42 7.23
C MET A 160 -23.26 -2.33 7.80
N ASN A 161 -22.87 -3.32 8.59
CA ASN A 161 -23.81 -3.95 9.51
C ASN A 161 -23.95 -3.04 10.73
N ASN A 162 -25.18 -2.66 11.09
CA ASN A 162 -25.45 -1.82 12.26
C ASN A 162 -25.12 -2.52 13.60
N ASP A 163 -24.79 -3.81 13.57
CA ASP A 163 -24.36 -4.56 14.75
C ASP A 163 -22.86 -4.40 15.01
N ARG A 164 -22.56 -3.69 16.11
CA ARG A 164 -21.21 -3.45 16.68
C ARG A 164 -20.39 -4.73 16.97
N ARG A 165 -20.98 -5.91 16.81
CA ARG A 165 -20.35 -7.23 17.06
C ARG A 165 -20.12 -8.05 15.80
N SER A 166 -20.58 -7.60 14.63
CA SER A 166 -20.38 -8.33 13.38
C SER A 166 -19.16 -7.80 12.63
N THR A 167 -18.29 -8.70 12.19
CA THR A 167 -17.39 -8.40 11.07
C THR A 167 -18.28 -8.06 9.89
N GLY A 168 -18.25 -6.80 9.40
CA GLY A 168 -19.09 -6.45 8.26
C GLY A 168 -18.74 -7.31 7.03
N SER A 169 -19.56 -7.24 5.98
CA SER A 169 -19.29 -7.98 4.74
C SER A 169 -18.82 -7.06 3.61
N LEU A 170 -18.13 -7.64 2.63
CA LEU A 170 -17.90 -6.97 1.35
C LEU A 170 -18.93 -7.52 0.37
N GLN A 171 -19.78 -6.65 -0.14
CA GLN A 171 -20.71 -6.99 -1.20
C GLN A 171 -20.02 -6.83 -2.55
N THR A 172 -20.02 -7.89 -3.36
CA THR A 172 -19.63 -7.79 -4.77
C THR A 172 -20.72 -7.02 -5.52
N ILE A 173 -20.37 -5.89 -6.11
CA ILE A 173 -21.28 -5.08 -6.92
C ILE A 173 -21.37 -5.65 -8.33
N PHE A 174 -20.21 -5.94 -8.93
CA PHE A 174 -20.14 -6.60 -10.24
C PHE A 174 -18.85 -7.41 -10.37
N THR A 175 -18.88 -8.37 -11.29
CA THR A 175 -17.71 -9.09 -11.79
C THR A 175 -17.77 -9.11 -13.31
N LEU A 176 -16.68 -8.74 -13.98
CA LEU A 176 -16.56 -8.80 -15.43
C LEU A 176 -15.43 -9.77 -15.79
N GLN A 177 -15.77 -10.91 -16.39
CA GLN A 177 -14.84 -11.97 -16.74
C GLN A 177 -14.51 -11.94 -18.24
N ASP A 178 -13.92 -10.83 -18.70
CA ASP A 178 -13.38 -10.75 -20.05
C ASP A 178 -12.02 -10.04 -20.03
N PRO A 179 -10.91 -10.77 -20.19
CA PRO A 179 -9.57 -10.19 -20.19
C PRO A 179 -9.29 -9.32 -21.42
N SER A 180 -10.15 -9.38 -22.45
CA SER A 180 -10.02 -8.59 -23.69
C SER A 180 -10.49 -7.15 -23.51
N ILE A 181 -11.23 -6.86 -22.43
CA ILE A 181 -11.77 -5.54 -22.15
C ILE A 181 -10.78 -4.75 -21.29
N VAL A 182 -10.30 -3.62 -21.79
CA VAL A 182 -9.61 -2.61 -20.97
C VAL A 182 -10.69 -1.77 -20.30
N ALA A 183 -10.93 -2.01 -19.01
CA ALA A 183 -11.94 -1.30 -18.26
C ALA A 183 -11.30 -0.24 -17.35
N CYS A 184 -11.67 1.03 -17.56
CA CYS A 184 -11.40 2.10 -16.61
C CYS A 184 -12.64 2.28 -15.73
N PHE A 185 -12.53 1.96 -14.45
CA PHE A 185 -13.61 2.16 -13.49
C PHE A 185 -13.32 3.40 -12.66
N THR A 186 -14.29 4.31 -12.63
CA THR A 186 -14.29 5.46 -11.73
C THR A 186 -15.61 5.45 -10.97
N PHE A 187 -15.57 5.57 -9.65
CA PHE A 187 -16.78 5.82 -8.89
C PHE A 187 -17.21 7.27 -9.12
N ILE A 188 -18.38 7.46 -9.71
CA ILE A 188 -19.01 8.78 -9.86
C ILE A 188 -19.88 8.98 -8.61
N LYS A 189 -19.52 9.97 -7.79
CA LYS A 189 -20.43 10.44 -6.73
C LYS A 189 -21.65 11.08 -7.39
N PRO A 190 -22.87 10.71 -6.99
CA PRO A 190 -24.06 11.44 -7.39
C PRO A 190 -24.03 12.89 -6.88
#